data_AF-A0A2S1H663-F1
#
_entry.id   AF-A0A2S1H663-F1
#
_cell.length_a   1.000
_cell.length_b   1.000
_cell.length_c   1.000
_cell.angle_alpha   90.00
_cell.angle_beta   90.00
_cell.angle_gamma   90.00
#
_symmetry.space_group_name_H-M   'P 1'
#
loop_
_entity.id
_entity.type
_entity.pdbx_description
1 polymer ?
#
loop_
_entity_poly.entity_id
_entity_poly.type
_entity_poly.pdbx_seq_one_letter_code
_entity_poly.pdbx_strand_id
1 'polypeptide(L)'
;MKRKLSIFAATSLALSLVMTVPLTTSATPSQTDLVETQAYSKFVTKLVTLPGIVIPSNTYIYREGNWVGTLTRTSYQNDGTNTLAYYSGTVTCSSNCTLPTSIAETE
;
A
#
# COMPACT_ATOMS: atom_id res chain seq x y z
N MET A 1 32.96 75.88 -31.94
CA MET A 1 31.77 76.23 -32.76
C MET A 1 31.13 74.96 -33.29
N LYS A 2 29.82 75.05 -33.55
CA LYS A 2 28.83 73.96 -33.74
C LYS A 2 29.00 73.14 -35.03
N ARG A 3 28.24 72.02 -35.07
CA ARG A 3 27.62 71.29 -36.21
C ARG A 3 28.41 70.05 -36.68
N LYS A 4 27.80 68.92 -37.04
CA LYS A 4 26.40 68.49 -37.22
C LYS A 4 26.37 66.95 -37.29
N LEU A 5 25.19 66.39 -37.08
CA LEU A 5 24.78 65.01 -37.38
C LEU A 5 25.38 64.44 -38.68
N SER A 6 25.66 63.13 -38.69
CA SER A 6 25.25 62.30 -39.82
C SER A 6 24.96 60.86 -39.36
N ILE A 7 23.74 60.45 -39.67
CA ILE A 7 23.18 59.10 -39.59
C ILE A 7 23.75 58.28 -40.78
N PHE A 8 23.60 56.95 -40.71
CA PHE A 8 23.55 55.91 -41.77
C PHE A 8 24.53 54.78 -41.47
N ALA A 9 24.03 53.69 -40.88
CA ALA A 9 23.54 52.47 -41.58
C ALA A 9 24.66 51.43 -41.53
N ALA A 10 24.55 50.34 -40.78
CA ALA A 10 23.64 49.20 -40.93
C ALA A 10 24.57 47.99 -41.13
N THR A 11 24.46 46.97 -40.28
CA THR A 11 24.73 45.57 -40.65
C THR A 11 24.32 44.70 -39.46
N SER A 12 23.07 44.23 -39.55
CA SER A 12 22.64 42.86 -39.25
C SER A 12 23.63 42.01 -38.43
N LEU A 13 23.43 41.96 -37.12
CA LEU A 13 23.89 40.80 -36.35
C LEU A 13 22.69 39.86 -36.21
N ALA A 14 22.71 38.82 -37.04
CA ALA A 14 21.72 37.76 -37.06
C ALA A 14 21.61 37.14 -35.66
N LEU A 15 20.44 37.28 -35.05
CA LEU A 15 20.08 36.61 -33.81
C LEU A 15 19.70 35.16 -34.13
N SER A 16 20.69 34.31 -34.39
CA SER A 16 20.49 32.86 -34.39
C SER A 16 20.48 32.37 -32.95
N LEU A 17 19.35 32.55 -32.27
CA LEU A 17 19.02 31.74 -31.09
C LEU A 17 18.84 30.32 -31.59
N VAL A 18 19.89 29.50 -31.46
CA VAL A 18 19.76 28.05 -31.48
C VAL A 18 18.93 27.71 -30.24
N MET A 19 17.62 27.64 -30.40
CA MET A 19 16.77 27.00 -29.41
C MET A 19 17.09 25.52 -29.47
N THR A 20 18.07 25.10 -28.67
CA THR A 20 18.15 23.72 -28.20
C THR A 20 16.88 23.49 -27.41
N VAL A 21 15.85 22.97 -28.07
CA VAL A 21 14.71 22.36 -27.38
C VAL A 21 15.36 21.29 -26.49
N PRO A 22 15.23 21.36 -25.16
CA PRO A 22 15.62 20.21 -24.38
C PRO A 22 14.77 19.07 -24.93
N LEU A 23 15.39 18.01 -25.43
CA LEU A 23 14.69 16.74 -25.50
C LEU A 23 14.29 16.49 -24.05
N THR A 24 13.05 16.84 -23.71
CA THR A 24 12.35 16.18 -22.64
C THR A 24 12.29 14.75 -23.12
N THR A 25 13.32 13.96 -22.81
CA THR A 25 13.12 12.56 -22.57
C THR A 25 12.01 12.56 -21.54
N SER A 26 10.79 12.35 -22.02
CA SER A 26 9.75 11.76 -21.21
C SER A 26 10.41 10.48 -20.74
N ALA A 27 11.03 10.53 -19.56
CA ALA A 27 11.03 9.38 -18.71
C ALA A 27 9.55 9.10 -18.61
N THR A 28 9.06 8.14 -19.41
CA THR A 28 7.85 7.42 -19.08
C THR A 28 8.02 7.23 -17.58
N PRO A 29 7.17 7.80 -16.71
CA PRO A 29 7.21 7.34 -15.35
C PRO A 29 7.15 5.84 -15.54
N SER A 30 8.14 5.10 -15.02
CA SER A 30 7.80 3.73 -14.74
C SER A 30 6.50 3.92 -13.98
N GLN A 31 5.39 3.43 -14.54
CA GLN A 31 4.49 2.74 -13.68
C GLN A 31 5.44 1.79 -12.95
N THR A 32 5.96 2.27 -11.81
CA THR A 32 5.67 1.62 -10.57
C THR A 32 4.19 1.35 -10.72
N ASP A 33 3.88 0.22 -11.36
CA ASP A 33 2.77 -0.58 -10.94
C ASP A 33 2.88 -0.42 -9.45
N LEU A 34 1.95 0.34 -8.88
CA LEU A 34 1.64 0.16 -7.50
C LEU A 34 1.44 -1.34 -7.51
N VAL A 35 2.47 -2.07 -7.09
CA VAL A 35 2.31 -3.42 -6.63
C VAL A 35 1.30 -3.14 -5.57
N GLU A 36 0.04 -3.34 -5.95
CA GLU A 36 -1.04 -3.41 -5.04
C GLU A 36 -0.59 -4.63 -4.26
N THR A 37 0.22 -4.36 -3.23
CA THR A 37 0.37 -5.22 -2.10
C THR A 37 -1.03 -5.20 -1.54
N GLN A 38 -1.92 -5.94 -2.20
CA GLN A 38 -3.17 -6.40 -1.67
C GLN A 38 -2.68 -7.18 -0.48
N ALA A 39 -2.59 -6.47 0.65
CA ALA A 39 -2.33 -7.05 1.93
C ALA A 39 -3.56 -7.93 2.14
N TYR A 40 -3.48 -9.17 1.65
CA TYR A 40 -4.62 -10.06 1.62
C TYR A 40 -5.03 -10.22 3.06
N SER A 41 -6.24 -9.80 3.35
CA SER A 41 -6.77 -9.83 4.70
C SER A 41 -8.05 -10.62 4.70
N LYS A 42 -8.27 -11.37 5.78
CA LYS A 42 -9.50 -12.13 5.97
C LYS A 42 -9.95 -12.02 7.40
N PHE A 43 -11.26 -12.09 7.62
CA PHE A 43 -11.82 -12.20 8.94
C PHE A 43 -11.69 -13.64 9.43
N VAL A 44 -11.22 -13.84 10.67
CA VAL A 44 -11.13 -15.15 11.31
C VAL A 44 -11.80 -15.13 12.66
N THR A 45 -12.27 -16.30 13.07
CA THR A 45 -12.73 -16.57 14.43
C THR A 45 -11.89 -17.70 15.01
N LYS A 46 -11.55 -17.61 16.30
CA LYS A 46 -10.72 -18.59 16.99
C LYS A 46 -11.27 -18.87 18.38
N LEU A 47 -11.46 -20.15 18.68
CA LEU A 47 -11.71 -20.64 20.03
C LEU A 47 -10.37 -21.03 20.67
N VAL A 48 -10.14 -20.56 21.90
CA VAL A 48 -8.97 -20.88 22.72
C VAL A 48 -9.45 -21.43 24.06
N THR A 49 -8.95 -22.60 24.44
CA THR A 49 -9.22 -23.22 25.74
C THR A 49 -8.07 -22.89 26.70
N LEU A 50 -8.41 -22.25 27.81
CA LEU A 50 -7.47 -21.90 28.87
C LEU A 50 -7.70 -22.81 30.08
N PRO A 51 -6.63 -23.34 30.71
CA PRO A 51 -6.78 -24.22 31.86
C PRO A 51 -7.32 -23.45 33.07
N GLY A 52 -8.31 -24.04 33.74
CA GLY A 52 -8.95 -23.45 34.92
C GLY A 52 -10.00 -22.38 34.59
N ILE A 53 -10.61 -21.84 35.64
CA ILE A 53 -11.60 -20.76 35.55
C ILE A 53 -10.84 -19.43 35.67
N VAL A 54 -10.53 -18.83 34.53
CA VAL A 54 -9.73 -17.60 34.46
C VAL A 54 -10.43 -16.54 33.62
N ILE A 55 -10.02 -15.27 33.79
CA ILE A 55 -10.45 -14.19 32.89
C ILE A 55 -9.47 -14.15 31.71
N PRO A 56 -9.91 -14.42 30.46
CA PRO A 56 -9.02 -14.38 29.31
C PRO A 56 -8.49 -12.97 29.02
N SER A 57 -7.37 -12.87 28.31
CA SER A 57 -6.92 -11.61 27.73
C SER A 57 -7.95 -11.05 26.74
N ASN A 58 -8.01 -9.73 26.61
CA ASN A 58 -8.84 -9.07 25.59
C ASN A 58 -8.30 -9.30 24.17
N THR A 59 -7.04 -9.70 24.01
CA THR A 59 -6.41 -9.92 22.71
C THR A 59 -5.76 -11.29 22.60
N TYR A 60 -5.69 -11.81 21.38
CA TYR A 60 -5.01 -13.05 21.04
C TYR A 60 -4.15 -12.86 19.78
N ILE A 61 -2.89 -13.28 19.83
CA ILE A 61 -1.99 -13.22 18.68
C ILE A 61 -2.27 -14.43 17.78
N TYR A 62 -2.83 -14.18 16.60
CA TYR A 62 -3.09 -15.21 15.60
C TYR A 62 -1.90 -15.37 14.67
N ARG A 63 -1.45 -16.61 14.51
CA ARG A 63 -0.40 -17.00 13.58
C ARG A 63 -0.67 -18.42 13.10
N GLU A 64 -1.29 -18.56 11.93
CA GLU A 64 -1.55 -19.85 11.29
C GLU A 64 -1.16 -19.79 9.81
N GLY A 65 -0.19 -20.62 9.42
CA GLY A 65 0.43 -20.52 8.10
C GLY A 65 1.03 -19.14 7.85
N ASN A 66 0.66 -18.54 6.70
CA ASN A 66 1.09 -17.19 6.32
C ASN A 66 0.15 -16.08 6.84
N TRP A 67 -0.86 -16.43 7.66
CA TRP A 67 -1.81 -15.45 8.19
C TRP A 67 -1.43 -15.01 9.59
N VAL A 68 -1.29 -13.70 9.78
CA VAL A 68 -0.89 -13.09 11.04
C VAL A 68 -1.80 -11.93 11.41
N GLY A 69 -2.08 -11.76 12.69
CA GLY A 69 -2.83 -10.60 13.18
C GLY A 69 -3.13 -10.69 14.67
N THR A 70 -3.79 -9.66 15.19
CA THR A 70 -4.27 -9.63 16.57
C THR A 70 -5.78 -9.70 16.57
N LEU A 71 -6.33 -10.72 17.22
CA LEU A 71 -7.77 -10.90 17.37
C LEU A 71 -8.23 -10.29 18.69
N THR A 72 -9.46 -9.80 18.70
CA THR A 72 -10.13 -9.25 19.89
C THR A 72 -11.08 -10.30 20.46
N ARG A 73 -11.10 -10.44 21.78
CA ARG A 73 -12.03 -11.33 22.47
C ARG A 73 -13.46 -10.82 22.28
N THR A 74 -14.32 -11.67 21.71
CA THR A 74 -15.75 -11.36 21.54
C THR A 74 -16.57 -11.84 22.72
N SER A 75 -16.24 -13.02 23.26
CA SER A 75 -16.91 -13.61 24.42
C SER A 75 -16.00 -14.63 25.10
N TYR A 76 -16.40 -15.06 26.29
CA TYR A 76 -15.85 -16.26 26.92
C TYR A 76 -16.90 -16.91 27.82
N GLN A 77 -16.75 -18.20 28.06
CA GLN A 77 -17.59 -19.00 28.95
C GLN A 77 -16.72 -20.00 29.71
N ASN A 78 -17.25 -20.57 30.78
CA ASN A 78 -16.57 -21.66 31.51
C ASN A 78 -17.34 -22.96 31.27
N ASP A 79 -16.62 -24.06 31.03
CA ASP A 79 -17.21 -25.40 30.85
C ASP A 79 -17.30 -26.20 32.18
N GLY A 80 -16.94 -25.57 33.30
CA GLY A 80 -16.85 -26.17 34.62
C GLY A 80 -15.44 -26.56 35.05
N THR A 81 -14.50 -26.70 34.10
CA THR A 81 -13.08 -26.99 34.38
C THR A 81 -12.14 -25.96 33.76
N ASN A 82 -12.47 -25.49 32.56
CA ASN A 82 -11.66 -24.61 31.73
C ASN A 82 -12.47 -23.38 31.31
N THR A 83 -11.75 -22.35 30.88
CA THR A 83 -12.33 -21.19 30.21
C THR A 83 -12.21 -21.35 28.70
N LEU A 84 -13.33 -21.23 28.01
CA LEU A 84 -13.46 -21.20 26.55
C LEU A 84 -13.56 -19.74 26.11
N ALA A 85 -12.53 -19.22 25.44
CA ALA A 85 -12.47 -17.84 24.98
C ALA A 85 -12.59 -17.76 23.46
N TYR A 86 -13.53 -16.95 22.98
CA TYR A 86 -13.77 -16.71 21.56
C TYR A 86 -13.13 -15.38 21.16
N TYR A 87 -12.33 -15.42 20.11
CA TYR A 87 -11.65 -14.28 19.53
C TYR A 87 -12.04 -14.12 18.06
N SER A 88 -12.10 -12.88 17.58
CA SER A 88 -12.30 -12.60 16.17
C SER A 88 -11.57 -11.33 15.74
N GLY A 89 -11.32 -11.21 14.44
CA GLY A 89 -10.63 -10.06 13.88
C GLY A 89 -10.12 -10.34 12.47
N THR A 90 -9.54 -9.30 11.88
CA THR A 90 -8.93 -9.37 10.57
C THR A 90 -7.46 -9.75 10.71
N VAL A 91 -7.03 -10.75 9.93
CA VAL A 91 -5.64 -11.19 9.83
C VAL A 91 -5.12 -10.91 8.44
N THR A 92 -3.84 -10.60 8.34
CA THR A 92 -3.18 -10.24 7.09
C THR A 92 -2.22 -11.34 6.67
N CYS A 93 -2.13 -11.57 5.37
CA CYS A 93 -1.15 -12.45 4.79
C CYS A 93 0.24 -11.83 4.82
N SER A 94 1.24 -12.57 5.29
CA SER A 94 2.61 -12.10 5.42
C SER A 94 3.42 -12.11 4.12
N SER A 95 2.96 -12.74 3.03
CA SER A 95 3.48 -12.58 1.63
C SER A 95 3.06 -13.72 0.68
N ASN A 96 2.84 -14.94 1.18
CA ASN A 96 2.67 -16.14 0.36
C ASN A 96 1.30 -16.81 0.51
N CYS A 97 0.20 -16.06 0.40
CA CYS A 97 -1.14 -16.65 0.45
C CYS A 97 -1.62 -16.96 -0.96
N THR A 98 -1.83 -18.24 -1.26
CA THR A 98 -2.54 -18.67 -2.46
C THR A 98 -3.98 -18.16 -2.36
N LEU A 99 -4.38 -17.32 -3.31
CA LEU A 99 -5.76 -16.87 -3.40
C LEU A 99 -6.62 -17.98 -3.96
N PRO A 100 -7.89 -18.10 -3.55
CA PRO A 100 -8.87 -18.71 -4.41
C PRO A 100 -8.90 -17.87 -5.69
N THR A 101 -8.48 -18.44 -6.82
CA THR A 101 -8.64 -17.81 -8.12
C THR A 101 -10.12 -17.48 -8.26
N SER A 102 -10.48 -16.19 -8.27
CA SER A 102 -11.81 -15.80 -8.69
C SER A 102 -11.96 -16.36 -10.09
N ILE A 103 -12.84 -17.32 -10.28
CA ILE A 103 -13.25 -17.72 -11.60
C ILE A 103 -14.00 -16.49 -12.11
N ALA A 104 -13.29 -15.63 -12.84
CA ALA A 104 -13.91 -14.67 -13.73
C ALA A 104 -14.50 -15.53 -14.85
N GLU A 105 -15.66 -16.13 -14.57
CA GLU A 105 -16.51 -16.63 -15.63
C GLU A 105 -16.95 -15.40 -16.42
N THR A 106 -16.37 -15.38 -17.61
CA THR A 106 -16.68 -14.55 -18.76
C THR A 106 -18.16 -14.73 -19.10
N GLU A 107 -18.91 -13.64 -19.22
CA GLU A 107 -19.76 -13.32 -20.38
C GLU A 107 -20.34 -11.90 -20.27
#